data_AF-F3AJN4-F1
#
_entry.id   AF-F3AJN4-F1
#
_cell.length_a   1.000
_cell.length_b   1.000
_cell.length_c   1.000
_cell.angle_alpha   90.00
_cell.angle_beta   90.00
_cell.angle_gamma   90.00
#
_symmetry.space_group_name_H-M   'P 1'
#
loop_
_entity.id
_entity.type
_entity.pdbx_description
1 polymer ?
#
loop_
_entity_poly.entity_id
_entity_poly.type
_entity_poly.pdbx_seq_one_letter_code
_entity_poly.pdbx_strand_id
1 'polypeptide(L)'
;MKCPHCGKELAISKKDSSYGLCHTCKKRYKLPSQQQTYSNIPPKHIREKSERTIRENYRNMLEIEDEEDVSETKDKVILTIMIILFLLIIAVAAYIFLFFK
;
A
#
# COMPACT_ATOMS: atom_id res chain seq x y z
N MET A 1 -22.32 -36.57 -4.73
CA MET A 1 -21.70 -36.95 -3.43
C MET A 1 -22.38 -38.21 -2.90
N LYS A 2 -21.67 -39.06 -2.14
CA LYS A 2 -22.19 -40.36 -1.66
C LYS A 2 -22.82 -40.25 -0.27
N CYS A 3 -23.83 -41.08 -0.01
CA CYS A 3 -24.47 -41.22 1.30
C CYS A 3 -23.50 -41.85 2.31
N PRO A 4 -23.27 -41.25 3.49
CA PRO A 4 -22.34 -41.80 4.49
C PRO A 4 -22.84 -43.11 5.12
N HIS A 5 -24.14 -43.41 5.03
CA HIS A 5 -24.71 -44.63 5.61
C HIS A 5 -24.76 -45.82 4.64
N CYS A 6 -24.99 -45.58 3.34
CA CYS A 6 -25.23 -46.67 2.38
C CYS A 6 -24.39 -46.58 1.10
N GLY A 7 -23.50 -45.60 1.00
CA GLY A 7 -22.55 -45.44 -0.12
C GLY A 7 -23.15 -45.04 -1.48
N LYS A 8 -24.46 -45.10 -1.66
CA LYS A 8 -25.16 -44.71 -2.90
C LYS A 8 -25.09 -43.21 -3.14
N GLU A 9 -25.20 -42.81 -4.41
CA GLU A 9 -25.18 -41.41 -4.80
C GLU A 9 -26.44 -40.67 -4.33
N LEU A 10 -26.24 -39.45 -3.84
CA LEU A 10 -27.31 -38.58 -3.38
C LEU A 10 -27.89 -37.79 -4.55
N ALA A 11 -29.22 -37.84 -4.73
CA ALA A 11 -29.92 -37.06 -5.73
C ALA A 11 -30.10 -35.62 -5.24
N ILE A 12 -29.71 -34.63 -6.05
CA ILE A 12 -29.87 -33.21 -5.69
C ILE A 12 -31.36 -32.89 -5.60
N SER A 13 -31.78 -32.28 -4.47
CA SER A 13 -33.17 -31.88 -4.26
C SER A 13 -33.57 -30.79 -5.25
N LYS A 14 -34.76 -30.92 -5.86
CA LYS A 14 -35.33 -29.87 -6.73
C LYS A 14 -35.75 -28.61 -5.96
N LYS A 15 -36.04 -28.74 -4.66
CA LYS A 15 -36.48 -27.62 -3.81
C LYS A 15 -35.30 -26.76 -3.35
N ASP A 16 -34.20 -27.41 -2.96
CA ASP A 16 -33.01 -26.76 -2.40
C ASP A 16 -31.77 -27.43 -2.96
N SER A 17 -31.03 -26.75 -3.84
CA SER A 17 -29.78 -27.27 -4.42
C SER A 17 -28.67 -27.51 -3.38
N SER A 18 -28.85 -26.99 -2.16
CA SER A 18 -27.96 -27.20 -1.01
C SER A 18 -28.11 -28.55 -0.31
N TYR A 19 -29.13 -29.35 -0.66
CA TYR A 19 -29.38 -30.64 -0.01
C TYR A 19 -29.52 -31.78 -1.04
N GLY A 20 -28.91 -32.93 -0.73
CA GLY A 20 -29.07 -34.18 -1.45
C GLY A 20 -29.94 -35.17 -0.68
N LEU A 21 -30.82 -35.90 -1.38
CA LEU A 21 -31.66 -36.96 -0.82
C LEU A 21 -31.08 -38.34 -1.15
N CYS A 22 -30.96 -39.20 -0.14
CA CYS A 22 -30.73 -40.62 -0.36
C CYS A 22 -32.06 -41.35 -0.53
N HIS A 23 -32.34 -41.91 -1.71
CA HIS A 23 -33.57 -42.68 -1.93
C HIS A 23 -33.61 -44.00 -1.13
N THR A 24 -32.46 -44.54 -0.73
CA THR A 24 -32.40 -45.78 0.07
C THR A 24 -32.60 -45.51 1.56
N CYS A 25 -31.89 -44.54 2.13
CA CYS A 25 -32.03 -44.21 3.55
C CYS A 25 -33.18 -43.23 3.86
N LYS A 26 -33.81 -42.67 2.83
CA LYS A 26 -34.83 -41.59 2.91
C LYS A 26 -34.38 -40.40 3.78
N LYS A 27 -33.07 -40.14 3.86
CA LYS A 27 -32.47 -39.02 4.62
C LYS A 27 -31.92 -37.94 3.70
N ARG A 28 -31.97 -36.70 4.17
CA ARG A 28 -31.39 -35.51 3.52
C ARG A 28 -30.02 -35.22 4.10
N TYR A 29 -29.07 -34.85 3.24
CA TYR A 29 -27.71 -34.48 3.61
C TYR A 29 -27.36 -33.14 2.99
N LYS A 30 -26.64 -32.29 3.73
CA LYS A 30 -26.18 -31.00 3.22
C LYS A 30 -25.04 -31.22 2.22
N LEU A 31 -25.19 -30.67 1.02
CA LEU A 31 -24.14 -30.65 0.01
C LEU A 31 -23.05 -29.64 0.44
N PRO A 32 -21.76 -29.92 0.19
CA PRO A 32 -20.73 -28.90 0.33
C PRO A 32 -21.10 -27.74 -0.61
N SER A 33 -21.33 -26.57 -0.04
CA SER A 33 -21.63 -25.37 -0.83
C SER A 33 -20.41 -25.07 -1.69
N GLN A 34 -20.59 -24.99 -3.01
CA GLN A 34 -19.62 -24.26 -3.83
C GLN A 34 -19.52 -22.86 -3.22
N GLN A 35 -18.29 -22.46 -2.93
CA GLN A 35 -17.92 -21.22 -2.26
C GLN A 35 -18.78 -20.10 -2.82
N GLN A 36 -19.68 -19.57 -1.99
CA GLN A 36 -20.63 -18.56 -2.43
C GLN A 36 -19.85 -17.29 -2.76
N THR A 37 -19.51 -17.16 -4.03
CA THR A 37 -19.01 -15.91 -4.58
C THR A 37 -20.23 -15.02 -4.69
N TYR A 38 -20.48 -14.20 -3.66
CA TYR A 38 -21.57 -13.23 -3.70
C TYR A 38 -21.35 -12.33 -4.91
N SER A 39 -22.30 -12.32 -5.85
CA SER A 39 -22.21 -11.46 -7.05
C SER A 39 -22.15 -9.96 -6.74
N ASN A 40 -22.49 -9.56 -5.51
CA ASN A 40 -22.39 -8.19 -5.03
C ASN A 40 -20.96 -7.77 -4.62
N ILE A 41 -20.01 -8.72 -4.52
CA ILE A 41 -18.62 -8.38 -4.20
C ILE A 41 -17.93 -7.94 -5.49
N PRO A 42 -17.40 -6.71 -5.54
CA PRO A 42 -16.66 -6.25 -6.71
C PRO A 42 -15.49 -7.18 -7.05
N PRO A 43 -15.14 -7.35 -8.34
CA PRO A 43 -13.96 -8.09 -8.76
C PRO A 43 -12.70 -7.68 -7.99
N LYS A 44 -11.81 -8.66 -7.74
CA LYS A 44 -10.62 -8.48 -6.89
C LYS A 44 -9.79 -7.24 -7.25
N HIS A 45 -9.60 -6.96 -8.54
CA HIS A 45 -8.83 -5.82 -9.00
C HIS A 45 -9.46 -4.47 -8.65
N ILE A 46 -10.80 -4.37 -8.64
CA ILE A 46 -11.52 -3.15 -8.25
C ILE A 46 -11.39 -2.91 -6.75
N ARG A 47 -11.57 -3.98 -5.96
CA ARG A 47 -11.40 -3.92 -4.51
C ARG A 47 -9.98 -3.50 -4.14
N GLU A 48 -8.98 -4.10 -4.77
CA GLU A 48 -7.57 -3.80 -4.53
C GLU A 48 -7.22 -2.36 -4.92
N LYS A 49 -7.75 -1.86 -6.04
CA LYS A 49 -7.58 -0.45 -6.43
C LYS A 49 -8.14 0.50 -5.37
N SER A 50 -9.36 0.22 -4.87
CA SER A 50 -10.00 1.02 -3.82
C SER A 50 -9.19 1.01 -2.52
N GLU A 51 -8.76 -0.18 -2.06
CA GLU A 51 -7.94 -0.33 -0.86
C GLU A 51 -6.59 0.39 -0.97
N ARG A 52 -5.95 0.35 -2.16
CA ARG A 52 -4.71 1.09 -2.43
C ARG A 52 -4.94 2.60 -2.34
N THR A 53 -5.98 3.13 -3.00
CA THR A 53 -6.28 4.57 -2.96
C THR A 53 -6.58 5.07 -1.55
N ILE A 54 -7.32 4.30 -0.74
CA ILE A 54 -7.62 4.68 0.65
C ILE A 54 -6.33 4.69 1.49
N ARG A 55 -5.48 3.68 1.30
CA ARG A 55 -4.19 3.58 2.01
C ARG A 55 -3.25 4.73 1.65
N GLU A 56 -3.16 5.08 0.37
CA GLU A 56 -2.34 6.19 -0.12
C GLU A 56 -2.85 7.53 0.43
N ASN A 57 -4.15 7.78 0.37
CA ASN A 57 -4.74 9.00 0.94
C ASN A 57 -4.47 9.12 2.45
N TYR A 58 -4.59 8.03 3.20
CA TYR A 58 -4.30 8.03 4.64
C TYR A 58 -2.83 8.29 4.92
N ARG A 59 -1.93 7.67 4.12
CA ARG A 59 -0.49 7.94 4.20
C ARG A 59 -0.19 9.41 3.97
N ASN A 60 -0.75 9.99 2.90
CA ASN A 60 -0.55 11.40 2.56
C ASN A 60 -1.07 12.37 3.63
N MET A 61 -2.12 12.02 4.37
CA MET A 61 -2.62 12.84 5.49
C MET A 61 -1.74 12.74 6.75
N LEU A 62 -0.95 11.68 6.89
CA LEU A 62 -0.10 11.43 8.06
C LEU A 62 1.38 11.72 7.81
N GLU A 63 1.76 11.89 6.55
CA GLU A 63 3.12 12.25 6.18
C GLU A 63 3.38 13.67 6.67
N ILE A 64 4.15 13.75 7.74
CA ILE A 64 4.74 15.00 8.20
C ILE A 64 5.88 15.24 7.22
N GLU A 65 5.74 16.27 6.38
CA GLU A 65 6.89 16.78 5.64
C GLU A 65 7.88 17.28 6.68
N ASP A 66 9.06 16.65 6.74
CA ASP A 66 10.17 17.17 7.54
C ASP A 66 10.48 18.56 6.98
N GLU A 67 10.11 19.61 7.72
CA GLU A 67 10.54 20.97 7.40
C GLU A 67 12.07 20.97 7.50
N GLU A 68 12.76 20.98 6.36
CA GLU A 68 14.21 21.16 6.34
C GLU A 68 14.53 22.44 7.12
N ASP A 69 15.38 22.33 8.15
CA ASP A 69 15.73 23.42 9.04
C ASP A 69 16.34 24.58 8.25
N VAL A 70 15.50 25.54 7.84
CA VAL A 70 15.87 26.70 7.03
C VAL A 70 16.97 27.53 7.73
N SER A 71 17.10 27.42 9.05
CA SER A 71 18.20 28.02 9.81
C SER A 71 19.57 27.41 9.47
N GLU A 72 19.68 26.09 9.33
CA GLU A 72 20.98 25.45 9.07
C GLU A 72 21.50 25.76 7.66
N THR A 73 20.60 25.85 6.69
CA THR A 73 20.94 26.25 5.31
C THR A 73 21.34 27.73 5.25
N LYS A 74 20.65 28.62 5.95
CA LYS A 74 21.02 30.04 6.05
C LYS A 74 22.40 30.24 6.67
N ASP A 75 22.71 29.53 7.75
CA ASP A 75 24.01 29.64 8.42
C ASP A 75 25.16 29.15 7.53
N LYS A 76 24.96 28.03 6.80
CA LYS A 76 25.92 27.54 5.80
C LYS A 76 26.12 28.54 4.66
N VAL A 77 25.05 29.14 4.15
CA VAL A 77 25.13 30.17 3.09
C VAL A 77 25.85 31.42 3.59
N ILE A 78 25.56 31.90 4.80
CA ILE A 78 26.25 33.06 5.38
C ILE A 78 27.74 32.77 5.56
N LEU A 79 28.09 31.58 6.08
CA LEU A 79 29.48 31.19 6.32
C LEU A 79 30.28 31.07 5.01
N THR A 80 29.68 30.51 3.95
CA THR A 80 30.33 30.46 2.62
C THR A 80 30.56 31.85 2.02
N ILE A 81 29.59 32.77 2.14
CA ILE A 81 29.74 34.16 1.67
C ILE A 81 30.88 34.86 2.42
N MET A 82 30.99 34.67 3.73
CA MET A 82 32.07 35.28 4.54
C MET A 82 33.46 34.76 4.16
N ILE A 83 33.60 33.47 3.88
CA ILE A 83 34.88 32.89 3.41
C ILE A 83 35.30 33.48 2.06
N ILE A 84 34.35 33.60 1.11
CA ILE A 84 34.64 34.15 -0.22
C ILE A 84 35.12 35.60 -0.12
N LEU A 85 34.48 36.42 0.71
CA LEU A 85 34.89 37.81 0.94
C LEU A 85 36.30 37.90 1.54
N PHE A 86 36.63 37.04 2.50
CA PHE A 86 37.95 37.05 3.13
C PHE A 86 39.07 36.67 2.14
N LEU A 87 38.82 35.66 1.29
CA LEU A 87 39.76 35.27 0.23
C LEU A 87 39.98 36.38 -0.80
N LEU A 88 38.94 37.12 -1.17
CA LEU A 88 39.07 38.27 -2.06
C LEU A 88 39.94 39.38 -1.44
N ILE A 89 39.77 39.68 -0.15
CA ILE A 89 40.58 40.68 0.55
C ILE A 89 42.05 40.26 0.57
N ILE A 90 42.34 38.99 0.88
CA ILE A 90 43.72 38.46 0.86
C ILE A 90 44.32 38.55 -0.54
N ALA A 91 43.56 38.18 -1.58
CA ALA A 91 44.04 38.24 -2.96
C ALA A 91 44.37 39.68 -3.39
N VAL A 92 43.52 40.66 -3.01
CA VAL A 92 43.78 42.09 -3.27
C VAL A 92 45.00 42.57 -2.51
N ALA A 93 45.15 42.21 -1.23
CA ALA A 93 46.31 42.58 -0.43
C ALA A 93 47.61 41.98 -1.00
N ALA A 94 47.59 40.73 -1.42
CA ALA A 94 48.72 40.06 -2.07
C ALA A 94 49.06 40.70 -3.42
N TYR A 95 48.06 41.07 -4.22
CA TYR A 95 48.26 41.78 -5.49
C TYR A 95 48.92 43.14 -5.27
N ILE A 96 48.41 43.93 -4.32
CA ILE A 96 49.00 45.23 -3.96
C ILE A 96 50.44 45.03 -3.45
N PHE A 97 50.67 44.04 -2.57
CA PHE A 97 52.00 43.75 -2.06
C PHE A 97 52.99 43.30 -3.15
N LEU A 98 52.53 42.55 -4.15
CA LEU A 98 53.36 42.10 -5.27
C LEU A 98 53.60 43.23 -6.29
N PHE A 99 52.62 44.10 -6.50
CA PHE A 99 52.69 45.17 -7.51
C PHE A 99 53.40 46.45 -7.00
N PHE A 100 53.36 46.73 -5.69
CA PHE A 100 54.05 47.86 -5.06
C PHE A 100 55.42 47.51 -4.45
N LYS A 101 55.94 46.30 -4.73
CA LYS A 101 57.26 45.82 -4.31
C LYS A 101 58.17 45.68 -5.53
#